data_AF-Q06SC9-F1
#
_entry.id   AF-Q06SC9-F1
#
_cell.length_a   1.000
_cell.length_b   1.000
_cell.length_c   1.000
_cell.angle_alpha   90.00
_cell.angle_beta   90.00
_cell.angle_gamma   90.00
#
_symmetry.space_group_name_H-M   'P 1'
#
loop_
_entity.id
_entity.type
_entity.pdbx_description
1 polymer ?
#
loop_
_entity_poly.entity_id
_entity_poly.type
_entity_poly.pdbx_seq_one_letter_code
_entity_poly.pdbx_strand_id
1 'polypeptide(L)'
;MTKRKKSNSKSSYSLQTEKIIIWVIARVKKGLRFKPGTYSKFIERMRLKETQGNTEKHHILPRHRGGSDDPSNLIVLEVRDHIAAHLIHYLEFGYQGDIDAYIFRKATSHIDFKTQGQKIAELNRLHKRGWFNPEVQRELGLRGGAKGGLANTAAQFEARSKVGNKYGKIVGISNQSENLKSTLKCILIFKHTDAPDTLFYISPQVSAYAVAEALNSECESMNRQDIMLDLPKIKKGGPWYALLRGKRKKIYGWTIIEIIADLDILD
;
A
#
# COMPACT_ATOMS: atom_id res chain seq x y z
N MET A 1 10.12 2.76 -59.57
CA MET A 1 9.14 2.63 -58.48
C MET A 1 8.68 1.18 -58.37
N THR A 2 9.34 0.36 -57.56
CA THR A 2 8.98 -1.05 -57.35
C THR A 2 8.00 -1.17 -56.19
N LYS A 3 6.71 -1.38 -56.50
CA LYS A 3 5.67 -1.66 -55.50
C LYS A 3 5.94 -3.04 -54.88
N ARG A 4 6.49 -3.06 -53.66
CA ARG A 4 6.59 -4.26 -52.82
C ARG A 4 5.17 -4.72 -52.46
N LYS A 5 4.65 -5.75 -53.13
CA LYS A 5 3.46 -6.49 -52.67
C LYS A 5 3.82 -7.16 -51.34
N LYS A 6 3.31 -6.66 -50.22
CA LYS A 6 3.38 -7.38 -48.94
C LYS A 6 2.45 -8.60 -49.03
N SER A 7 3.00 -9.80 -49.12
CA SER A 7 2.24 -11.03 -48.93
C SER A 7 1.80 -11.10 -47.47
N ASN A 8 0.49 -11.15 -47.25
CA ASN A 8 -0.12 -11.11 -45.92
C ASN A 8 -0.63 -12.50 -45.55
N SER A 9 0.23 -13.53 -45.61
CA SER A 9 -0.16 -14.88 -45.18
C SER A 9 -0.10 -14.98 -43.66
N LYS A 10 -1.25 -14.81 -43.00
CA LYS A 10 -1.43 -15.15 -41.58
C LYS A 10 -0.98 -16.60 -41.33
N SER A 11 -0.23 -16.84 -40.25
CA SER A 11 0.21 -18.19 -39.90
C SER A 11 -0.98 -19.10 -39.54
N SER A 12 -0.85 -20.41 -39.80
CA SER A 12 -1.86 -21.43 -39.47
C SER A 12 -2.31 -21.37 -37.99
N TYR A 13 -1.35 -21.12 -37.07
CA TYR A 13 -1.61 -20.94 -35.65
C TYR A 13 -2.52 -19.74 -35.33
N SER A 14 -2.32 -18.61 -36.03
CA SER A 14 -3.16 -17.42 -35.84
C SER A 14 -4.60 -17.65 -36.28
N LEU A 15 -4.79 -18.40 -37.38
CA LEU A 15 -6.11 -18.77 -37.91
C LEU A 15 -6.87 -19.71 -36.97
N GLN A 16 -6.18 -20.67 -36.35
CA GLN A 16 -6.79 -21.56 -35.35
C GLN A 16 -7.22 -20.80 -34.09
N THR A 17 -6.39 -19.88 -33.61
CA THR A 17 -6.70 -19.06 -32.43
C THR A 17 -7.92 -18.16 -32.67
N GLU A 18 -7.99 -17.53 -33.85
CA GLU A 18 -9.12 -16.70 -34.27
C GLU A 18 -10.44 -17.50 -34.30
N LYS A 19 -10.40 -18.73 -34.85
CA LYS A 19 -11.56 -19.64 -34.84
C LYS A 19 -12.04 -19.99 -33.43
N ILE A 20 -11.11 -20.27 -32.51
CA ILE A 20 -11.43 -20.59 -31.11
C ILE A 20 -12.10 -19.40 -30.43
N ILE A 21 -11.56 -18.18 -30.60
CA ILE A 21 -12.12 -16.97 -30.01
C ILE A 21 -13.54 -16.73 -30.51
N ILE A 22 -13.75 -16.81 -31.84
CA ILE A 22 -15.08 -16.66 -32.46
C ILE A 22 -16.06 -17.70 -31.89
N TRP A 23 -15.62 -18.95 -31.77
CA TRP A 23 -16.45 -20.02 -31.20
C TRP A 23 -16.81 -19.77 -29.74
N VAL A 24 -15.86 -19.35 -28.90
CA VAL A 24 -16.10 -19.02 -27.48
C VAL A 24 -17.12 -17.89 -27.35
N ILE A 25 -16.95 -16.80 -28.11
CA ILE A 25 -17.87 -15.66 -28.09
C ILE A 25 -19.28 -16.08 -28.52
N ALA A 26 -19.38 -16.85 -29.62
CA ALA A 26 -20.66 -17.34 -30.11
C ALA A 26 -21.36 -18.24 -29.09
N ARG A 27 -20.61 -19.10 -28.41
CA ARG A 27 -21.11 -19.98 -27.34
C ARG A 27 -21.72 -19.18 -26.19
N VAL A 28 -20.99 -18.20 -25.66
CA VAL A 28 -21.46 -17.35 -24.55
C VAL A 28 -22.67 -16.52 -24.95
N LYS A 29 -22.70 -15.97 -26.18
CA LYS A 29 -23.86 -15.23 -26.72
C LYS A 29 -25.12 -16.10 -26.84
N LYS A 30 -24.96 -17.41 -27.08
CA LYS A 30 -26.06 -18.39 -27.07
C LYS A 30 -26.50 -18.82 -25.66
N GLY A 31 -25.93 -18.23 -24.60
CA GLY A 31 -26.24 -18.59 -23.22
C GLY A 31 -25.56 -19.89 -22.74
N LEU A 32 -24.68 -20.49 -23.55
CA LEU A 32 -23.99 -21.75 -23.22
C LEU A 32 -22.77 -21.51 -22.31
N ARG A 33 -23.04 -21.00 -21.11
CA ARG A 33 -22.04 -20.58 -20.14
C ARG A 33 -21.57 -21.74 -19.25
N PHE A 34 -20.45 -21.54 -18.56
CA PHE A 34 -20.03 -22.42 -17.48
C PHE A 34 -20.98 -22.32 -16.29
N LYS A 35 -21.01 -23.39 -15.48
CA LYS A 35 -21.85 -23.43 -14.28
C LYS A 35 -21.40 -22.34 -13.30
N PRO A 36 -22.34 -21.70 -12.57
CA PRO A 36 -21.97 -20.75 -11.52
C PRO A 36 -20.96 -21.35 -10.52
N GLY A 37 -19.98 -20.54 -10.11
CA GLY A 37 -18.90 -20.92 -9.21
C GLY A 37 -17.72 -21.64 -9.86
N THR A 38 -17.69 -21.76 -11.20
CA THR A 38 -16.55 -22.38 -11.90
C THR A 38 -15.28 -21.53 -11.73
N TYR A 39 -15.41 -20.22 -11.89
CA TYR A 39 -14.34 -19.25 -11.71
C TYR A 39 -13.85 -19.21 -10.27
N SER A 40 -14.75 -19.16 -9.29
CA SER A 40 -14.37 -19.18 -7.87
C SER A 40 -13.56 -20.43 -7.52
N LYS A 41 -13.99 -21.62 -7.99
CA LYS A 41 -13.22 -22.87 -7.80
C LYS A 41 -11.86 -22.82 -8.47
N PHE A 42 -11.76 -22.21 -9.65
CA PHE A 42 -10.48 -21.99 -10.31
C PHE A 42 -9.55 -21.11 -9.46
N ILE A 43 -10.06 -19.98 -8.96
CA ILE A 43 -9.27 -19.06 -8.12
C ILE A 43 -8.81 -19.74 -6.83
N GLU A 44 -9.69 -20.46 -6.14
CA GLU A 44 -9.31 -21.20 -4.92
C GLU A 44 -8.24 -22.24 -5.19
N ARG A 45 -8.32 -22.95 -6.33
CA ARG A 45 -7.24 -23.85 -6.75
C ARG A 45 -5.92 -23.11 -7.00
N MET A 46 -5.97 -21.92 -7.60
CA MET A 46 -4.76 -21.14 -7.86
C MET A 46 -4.12 -20.59 -6.59
N ARG A 47 -4.90 -20.31 -5.54
CA ARG A 47 -4.35 -19.88 -4.23
C ARG A 47 -3.42 -20.92 -3.60
N LEU A 48 -3.70 -22.20 -3.85
CA LEU A 48 -2.92 -23.32 -3.32
C LEU A 48 -1.75 -23.72 -4.22
N LYS A 49 -1.70 -23.19 -5.45
CA LYS A 49 -0.68 -23.56 -6.42
C LYS A 49 0.58 -22.73 -6.18
N GLU A 50 1.71 -23.41 -6.01
CA GLU A 50 3.01 -22.73 -6.07
C GLU A 50 3.26 -22.15 -7.47
N THR A 51 3.55 -20.86 -7.52
CA THR A 51 3.84 -20.17 -8.79
C THR A 51 5.32 -20.28 -9.13
N GLN A 52 5.62 -20.64 -10.38
CA GLN A 52 6.98 -20.70 -10.91
C GLN A 52 7.14 -19.74 -12.10
N GLY A 53 8.25 -18.99 -12.11
CA GLY A 53 8.60 -18.08 -13.21
C GLY A 53 7.87 -16.73 -13.18
N ASN A 54 7.47 -16.22 -14.35
CA ASN A 54 6.88 -14.88 -14.50
C ASN A 54 5.42 -14.86 -14.02
N THR A 55 5.18 -14.03 -13.01
CA THR A 55 3.87 -13.87 -12.37
C THR A 55 3.29 -12.48 -12.53
N GLU A 56 1.97 -12.39 -12.45
CA GLU A 56 1.19 -11.18 -12.62
C GLU A 56 0.10 -11.08 -11.56
N LYS A 57 -0.18 -9.86 -11.10
CA LYS A 57 -1.34 -9.60 -10.23
C LYS A 57 -2.61 -9.63 -11.07
N HIS A 58 -3.57 -10.42 -10.63
CA HIS A 58 -4.89 -10.55 -11.22
C HIS A 58 -5.95 -10.11 -10.21
N HIS A 59 -6.92 -9.34 -10.68
CA HIS A 59 -8.10 -8.98 -9.91
C HIS A 59 -9.15 -10.08 -9.99
N ILE A 60 -9.58 -10.62 -8.85
CA ILE A 60 -10.60 -11.67 -8.76
C ILE A 60 -11.96 -11.15 -9.27
N LEU A 61 -12.38 -9.99 -8.77
CA LEU A 61 -13.40 -9.17 -9.40
C LEU A 61 -12.70 -8.16 -10.32
N PRO A 62 -12.89 -8.20 -11.65
CA PRO A 62 -12.20 -7.29 -12.56
C PRO A 62 -12.55 -5.82 -12.31
N ARG A 63 -11.58 -4.91 -12.56
CA ARG A 63 -11.79 -3.46 -12.41
C ARG A 63 -12.95 -2.92 -13.27
N HIS A 64 -13.14 -3.44 -14.49
CA HIS A 64 -14.27 -3.04 -15.34
C HIS A 64 -15.64 -3.49 -14.79
N ARG A 65 -15.66 -4.26 -13.70
CA ARG A 65 -16.85 -4.62 -12.91
C ARG A 65 -16.85 -4.00 -11.51
N GLY A 66 -15.99 -3.02 -11.24
CA GLY A 66 -15.90 -2.36 -9.95
C GLY A 66 -15.01 -3.07 -8.93
N GLY A 67 -14.14 -3.99 -9.36
CA GLY A 67 -13.13 -4.57 -8.48
C GLY A 67 -12.17 -3.56 -7.89
N SER A 68 -11.93 -3.65 -6.57
CA SER A 68 -10.99 -2.80 -5.85
C SER A 68 -9.55 -3.33 -5.95
N ASP A 69 -8.59 -2.50 -5.54
CA ASP A 69 -7.18 -2.88 -5.37
C ASP A 69 -6.87 -3.47 -3.99
N ASP A 70 -7.91 -3.85 -3.22
CA ASP A 70 -7.73 -4.48 -1.92
C ASP A 70 -6.97 -5.81 -2.07
N PRO A 71 -6.06 -6.15 -1.14
CA PRO A 71 -5.33 -7.42 -1.19
C PRO A 71 -6.23 -8.66 -1.26
N SER A 72 -7.45 -8.59 -0.70
CA SER A 72 -8.43 -9.68 -0.76
C SER A 72 -8.97 -9.94 -2.17
N ASN A 73 -9.00 -8.91 -3.03
CA ASN A 73 -9.43 -8.98 -4.41
C ASN A 73 -8.27 -9.27 -5.39
N LEU A 74 -7.05 -9.48 -4.88
CA LEU A 74 -5.87 -9.69 -5.69
C LEU A 74 -5.31 -11.10 -5.48
N ILE A 75 -4.87 -11.71 -6.57
CA ILE A 75 -4.13 -12.97 -6.57
C ILE A 75 -2.94 -12.88 -7.52
N VAL A 76 -1.85 -13.55 -7.19
CA VAL A 76 -0.67 -13.65 -8.06
C VAL A 76 -0.78 -14.93 -8.87
N LEU A 77 -0.75 -14.81 -10.20
CA LEU A 77 -0.90 -15.92 -11.14
C LEU A 77 0.28 -15.98 -12.10
N GLU A 78 0.65 -17.17 -12.56
CA GLU A 78 1.51 -17.29 -13.74
C GLU A 78 0.77 -16.74 -14.97
N VAL A 79 1.52 -16.25 -15.97
CA VAL A 79 0.92 -15.67 -17.20
C VAL A 79 -0.13 -16.59 -17.83
N ARG A 80 0.13 -17.90 -17.88
CA ARG A 80 -0.82 -18.88 -18.43
C ARG A 80 -2.12 -18.95 -17.63
N ASP A 81 -2.02 -18.88 -16.31
CA ASP A 81 -3.17 -18.96 -15.41
C ASP A 81 -3.95 -17.66 -15.42
N HIS A 82 -3.26 -16.52 -15.56
CA HIS A 82 -3.91 -15.22 -15.73
C HIS A 82 -4.75 -15.17 -17.03
N ILE A 83 -4.21 -15.68 -18.14
CA ILE A 83 -4.97 -15.83 -19.40
C ILE A 83 -6.18 -16.75 -19.18
N ALA A 84 -5.97 -17.89 -18.51
CA ALA A 84 -7.06 -18.83 -18.23
C ALA A 84 -8.14 -18.22 -17.33
N ALA A 85 -7.76 -17.40 -16.34
CA ALA A 85 -8.67 -16.73 -15.42
C ALA A 85 -9.67 -15.84 -16.17
N HIS A 86 -9.19 -14.98 -17.08
CA HIS A 86 -10.06 -14.13 -17.90
C HIS A 86 -10.97 -14.95 -18.83
N LEU A 87 -10.45 -16.03 -19.43
CA LEU A 87 -11.26 -16.90 -20.28
C LEU A 87 -12.38 -17.59 -19.48
N ILE A 88 -12.07 -18.13 -18.31
CA ILE A 88 -13.04 -18.82 -17.45
C ILE A 88 -14.08 -17.82 -16.92
N HIS A 89 -13.65 -16.63 -16.50
CA HIS A 89 -14.55 -15.57 -16.07
C HIS A 89 -15.51 -15.15 -17.19
N TYR A 90 -15.00 -15.01 -18.43
CA TYR A 90 -15.86 -14.76 -19.60
C TYR A 90 -16.82 -15.92 -19.89
N LEU A 91 -16.35 -17.16 -19.83
CA LEU A 91 -17.19 -18.34 -20.09
C LEU A 91 -18.30 -18.51 -19.06
N GLU A 92 -18.12 -18.04 -17.82
CA GLU A 92 -19.15 -18.06 -16.78
C GLU A 92 -20.08 -16.85 -16.85
N PHE A 93 -19.56 -15.63 -16.96
CA PHE A 93 -20.35 -14.40 -16.82
C PHE A 93 -20.65 -13.66 -18.13
N GLY A 94 -19.81 -13.85 -19.15
CA GLY A 94 -19.95 -13.24 -20.47
C GLY A 94 -19.65 -11.75 -20.54
N TYR A 95 -18.86 -11.20 -19.62
CA TYR A 95 -18.50 -9.79 -19.64
C TYR A 95 -17.45 -9.47 -20.71
N GLN A 96 -17.73 -8.49 -21.57
CA GLN A 96 -16.85 -8.17 -22.70
C GLN A 96 -15.42 -7.80 -22.28
N GLY A 97 -15.24 -7.12 -21.14
CA GLY A 97 -13.91 -6.75 -20.66
C GLY A 97 -13.00 -7.95 -20.39
N ASP A 98 -13.55 -9.11 -20.03
CA ASP A 98 -12.78 -10.32 -19.79
C ASP A 98 -12.28 -10.97 -21.09
N ILE A 99 -13.11 -10.98 -22.15
CA ILE A 99 -12.64 -11.51 -23.43
C ILE A 99 -11.59 -10.59 -24.06
N ASP A 100 -11.72 -9.27 -23.88
CA ASP A 100 -10.74 -8.30 -24.35
C ASP A 100 -9.39 -8.51 -23.61
N ALA A 101 -9.44 -8.69 -22.28
CA ALA A 101 -8.28 -9.00 -21.47
C ALA A 101 -7.64 -10.35 -21.85
N TYR A 102 -8.44 -11.38 -22.11
CA TYR A 102 -7.97 -12.68 -22.62
C TYR A 102 -7.23 -12.54 -23.95
N ILE A 103 -7.84 -11.87 -24.94
CA ILE A 103 -7.26 -11.69 -26.28
C ILE A 103 -5.95 -10.92 -26.18
N PHE A 104 -5.95 -9.80 -25.45
CA PHE A 104 -4.76 -8.97 -25.25
C PHE A 104 -3.64 -9.78 -24.59
N ARG A 105 -3.94 -10.44 -23.46
CA ARG A 105 -2.92 -11.17 -22.70
C ARG A 105 -2.40 -12.38 -23.48
N LYS A 106 -3.25 -13.07 -24.24
CA LYS A 106 -2.85 -14.20 -25.10
C LYS A 106 -1.91 -13.74 -26.22
N ALA A 107 -2.20 -12.61 -26.88
CA ALA A 107 -1.34 -12.05 -27.93
C ALA A 107 0.02 -11.58 -27.41
N THR A 108 0.08 -11.18 -26.14
CA THR A 108 1.27 -10.65 -25.47
C THR A 108 1.90 -11.65 -24.49
N SER A 109 1.54 -12.93 -24.52
CA SER A 109 1.93 -13.95 -23.51
C SER A 109 3.43 -14.09 -23.30
N HIS A 110 4.22 -13.78 -24.33
CA HIS A 110 5.69 -13.83 -24.32
C HIS A 110 6.33 -12.54 -23.78
N ILE A 111 5.54 -11.50 -23.56
CA ILE A 111 6.00 -10.21 -23.04
C ILE A 111 5.86 -10.24 -21.52
N ASP A 112 6.97 -9.98 -20.83
CA ASP A 112 6.98 -9.61 -19.43
C ASP A 112 6.71 -8.10 -19.32
N PHE A 113 5.50 -7.74 -18.89
CA PHE A 113 5.10 -6.34 -18.76
C PHE A 113 5.90 -5.57 -17.72
N LYS A 114 6.42 -6.23 -16.68
CA LYS A 114 7.24 -5.55 -15.67
C LYS A 114 8.55 -5.10 -16.31
N THR A 115 9.26 -6.03 -16.94
CA THR A 115 10.52 -5.73 -17.65
C THR A 115 10.29 -4.78 -18.83
N GLN A 116 9.20 -4.97 -19.58
CA GLN A 116 8.89 -4.09 -20.71
C GLN A 116 8.56 -2.66 -20.25
N GLY A 117 7.80 -2.51 -19.16
CA GLY A 117 7.52 -1.20 -18.56
C GLY A 117 8.79 -0.49 -18.11
N GLN A 118 9.73 -1.22 -17.50
CA GLN A 118 11.04 -0.69 -17.12
C GLN A 118 11.86 -0.25 -18.34
N LYS A 119 11.91 -1.08 -19.40
CA LYS A 119 12.60 -0.73 -20.66
C LYS A 119 11.99 0.50 -21.32
N ILE A 120 10.67 0.60 -21.37
CA ILE A 120 9.97 1.76 -21.94
C ILE A 120 10.25 3.01 -21.11
N ALA A 121 10.23 2.91 -19.78
CA ALA A 121 10.58 4.03 -18.90
C ALA A 121 12.01 4.51 -19.17
N GLU A 122 12.96 3.59 -19.32
CA GLU A 122 14.34 3.92 -19.62
C GLU A 122 14.53 4.52 -21.02
N LEU A 123 13.87 3.97 -22.04
CA LEU A 123 13.86 4.56 -23.38
C LEU A 123 13.26 5.96 -23.39
N ASN A 124 12.16 6.17 -22.65
CA ASN A 124 11.55 7.49 -22.51
C ASN A 124 12.50 8.45 -21.79
N ARG A 125 13.25 7.99 -20.79
CA ARG A 125 14.28 8.78 -20.10
C ARG A 125 15.42 9.16 -21.04
N LEU A 126 15.98 8.19 -21.77
CA LEU A 126 17.10 8.39 -22.70
C LEU A 126 16.73 9.34 -23.84
N HIS A 127 15.55 9.14 -24.44
CA HIS A 127 15.07 9.96 -25.56
C HIS A 127 14.30 11.19 -25.13
N LYS A 128 14.20 11.47 -23.82
CA LYS A 128 13.47 12.62 -23.26
C LYS A 128 12.04 12.72 -23.81
N ARG A 129 11.28 11.63 -23.75
CA ARG A 129 9.89 11.52 -24.22
C ARG A 129 8.91 11.42 -23.06
N GLY A 130 7.65 11.77 -23.31
CA GLY A 130 6.57 11.70 -22.33
C GLY A 130 6.91 12.51 -21.08
N TRP A 131 6.86 11.87 -19.91
CA TRP A 131 7.19 12.49 -18.62
C TRP A 131 8.61 13.06 -18.55
N PHE A 132 9.57 12.50 -19.29
CA PHE A 132 10.97 12.93 -19.26
C PHE A 132 11.31 13.99 -20.30
N ASN A 133 10.32 14.48 -21.07
CA ASN A 133 10.52 15.60 -21.99
C ASN A 133 10.64 16.91 -21.17
N PRO A 134 11.75 17.68 -21.29
CA PRO A 134 11.94 18.92 -20.57
C PRO A 134 10.86 19.98 -20.82
N GLU A 135 10.29 20.04 -22.03
CA GLU A 135 9.22 20.98 -22.36
C GLU A 135 7.93 20.61 -21.65
N VAL A 136 7.58 19.31 -21.63
CA VAL A 136 6.43 18.79 -20.90
C VAL A 136 6.61 19.00 -19.39
N GLN A 137 7.81 18.73 -18.85
CA GLN A 137 8.11 18.99 -17.44
C GLN A 137 8.05 20.47 -17.09
N ARG A 138 8.54 21.35 -17.97
CA ARG A 138 8.43 22.80 -17.84
C ARG A 138 6.97 23.24 -17.86
N GLU A 139 6.17 22.75 -18.81
CA GLU A 139 4.74 23.07 -18.91
C GLU A 139 3.98 22.60 -17.67
N LEU A 140 4.19 21.36 -17.23
CA LEU A 140 3.60 20.83 -16.01
C LEU A 140 4.08 21.61 -14.77
N GLY A 141 5.35 22.04 -14.74
CA GLY A 141 5.89 22.91 -13.71
C GLY A 141 5.26 24.30 -13.70
N LEU A 142 5.00 24.89 -14.88
CA LEU A 142 4.33 26.18 -15.04
C LEU A 142 2.84 26.10 -14.69
N ARG A 143 2.15 25.02 -15.06
CA ARG A 143 0.78 24.71 -14.57
C ARG A 143 0.78 24.56 -13.05
N GLY A 144 1.87 24.02 -12.52
CA GLY A 144 2.17 24.01 -11.10
C GLY A 144 2.46 25.38 -10.50
N GLY A 145 2.56 26.49 -11.24
CA GLY A 145 2.86 27.86 -10.79
C GLY A 145 4.36 28.22 -10.73
N ALA A 146 4.71 29.52 -10.73
CA ALA A 146 6.09 30.06 -10.88
C ALA A 146 7.13 29.61 -9.83
N LYS A 147 6.69 29.07 -8.69
CA LYS A 147 7.49 28.33 -7.71
C LYS A 147 6.65 27.15 -7.18
N GLY A 148 6.29 26.18 -8.02
CA GLY A 148 5.45 25.06 -7.60
C GLY A 148 4.23 25.52 -6.78
N GLY A 149 3.61 26.62 -7.23
CA GLY A 149 2.22 27.06 -6.99
C GLY A 149 1.87 27.54 -5.59
N LEU A 150 2.49 26.92 -4.61
CA LEU A 150 2.21 27.08 -3.20
C LEU A 150 3.52 27.13 -2.39
N ALA A 151 4.71 26.86 -2.94
CA ALA A 151 5.95 26.86 -2.15
C ALA A 151 6.12 28.15 -1.31
N ASN A 152 6.10 28.00 0.03
CA ASN A 152 6.17 29.06 1.04
C ASN A 152 5.00 30.06 1.07
N THR A 153 3.84 29.69 0.53
CA THR A 153 2.60 30.48 0.66
C THR A 153 1.78 30.04 1.87
N ALA A 154 0.95 30.93 2.40
CA ALA A 154 -0.01 30.61 3.46
C ALA A 154 -0.94 29.45 3.05
N ALA A 155 -1.38 29.42 1.78
CA ALA A 155 -2.21 28.35 1.25
C ALA A 155 -1.52 26.98 1.24
N GLN A 156 -0.19 26.92 1.06
CA GLN A 156 0.57 25.67 1.22
C GLN A 156 0.66 25.22 2.64
N PHE A 157 0.94 26.16 3.53
CA PHE A 157 1.02 25.89 4.96
C PHE A 157 -0.32 25.35 5.44
N GLU A 158 -1.42 25.97 5.00
CA GLU A 158 -2.78 25.54 5.30
C GLU A 158 -3.11 24.18 4.67
N ALA A 159 -2.73 23.92 3.41
CA ALA A 159 -2.93 22.62 2.76
C ALA A 159 -2.12 21.50 3.44
N ARG A 160 -0.84 21.75 3.77
CA ARG A 160 0.03 20.83 4.53
C ARG A 160 -0.51 20.59 5.94
N SER A 161 -1.02 21.64 6.59
CA SER A 161 -1.68 21.55 7.90
C SER A 161 -2.98 20.75 7.82
N LYS A 162 -3.80 20.94 6.79
CA LYS A 162 -5.02 20.14 6.54
C LYS A 162 -4.68 18.67 6.31
N VAL A 163 -3.65 18.36 5.51
CA VAL A 163 -3.18 16.98 5.30
C VAL A 163 -2.61 16.39 6.59
N GLY A 164 -1.80 17.15 7.34
CA GLY A 164 -1.27 16.72 8.64
C GLY A 164 -2.36 16.50 9.70
N ASN A 165 -3.39 17.34 9.75
CA ASN A 165 -4.49 17.20 10.70
C ASN A 165 -5.49 16.11 10.29
N LYS A 166 -5.70 15.90 8.98
CA LYS A 166 -6.63 14.90 8.44
C LYS A 166 -6.00 13.51 8.37
N TYR A 167 -4.79 13.40 7.82
CA TYR A 167 -4.08 12.13 7.63
C TYR A 167 -2.98 11.87 8.65
N GLY A 168 -2.40 12.90 9.28
CA GLY A 168 -1.48 12.72 10.39
C GLY A 168 -2.17 12.27 11.69
N LYS A 169 -3.50 12.38 11.80
CA LYS A 169 -4.29 11.64 12.81
C LYS A 169 -4.54 10.17 12.41
N ILE A 170 -4.49 9.87 11.10
CA ILE A 170 -4.67 8.53 10.51
C ILE A 170 -3.36 7.73 10.49
N VAL A 171 -2.21 8.32 10.86
CA VAL A 171 -1.01 7.52 11.23
C VAL A 171 -1.26 6.82 12.56
N GLY A 172 -2.18 5.86 12.52
CA GLY A 172 -2.45 4.92 13.59
C GLY A 172 -1.21 4.13 13.93
N ILE A 173 -1.32 3.35 15.00
CA ILE A 173 -0.28 2.44 15.52
C ILE A 173 0.53 1.74 14.42
N SER A 174 -0.07 1.38 13.27
CA SER A 174 0.60 0.77 12.12
C SER A 174 1.82 1.54 11.57
N ASN A 175 1.82 2.88 11.66
CA ASN A 175 2.94 3.74 11.20
C ASN A 175 3.87 4.19 12.34
N GLN A 176 3.66 3.70 13.57
CA GLN A 176 4.61 3.90 14.66
C GLN A 176 5.80 2.96 14.47
N SER A 177 7.00 3.43 14.83
CA SER A 177 8.21 2.59 14.79
C SER A 177 8.03 1.37 15.68
N GLU A 178 8.51 0.20 15.23
CA GLU A 178 8.37 -1.06 15.97
C GLU A 178 8.92 -0.99 17.40
N ASN A 179 9.99 -0.22 17.61
CA ASN A 179 10.57 0.08 18.93
C ASN A 179 9.58 0.80 19.88
N LEU A 180 8.78 1.74 19.35
CA LEU A 180 7.76 2.40 20.18
C LEU A 180 6.66 1.39 20.56
N LYS A 181 6.24 0.55 19.60
CA LYS A 181 5.23 -0.47 19.86
C LYS A 181 5.70 -1.49 20.90
N SER A 182 6.97 -1.92 20.84
CA SER A 182 7.53 -2.84 21.83
C SER A 182 7.59 -2.19 23.20
N THR A 183 8.06 -0.95 23.30
CA THR A 183 8.13 -0.21 24.57
C THR A 183 6.74 -0.02 25.20
N LEU A 184 5.72 0.30 24.40
CA LEU A 184 4.36 0.52 24.87
C LEU A 184 3.67 -0.74 25.41
N LYS A 185 4.16 -1.93 25.07
CA LYS A 185 3.67 -3.22 25.59
C LYS A 185 4.33 -3.64 26.91
N CYS A 186 5.28 -2.87 27.39
CA CYS A 186 6.03 -3.17 28.61
C CYS A 186 5.52 -2.34 29.79
N ILE A 187 5.84 -2.78 31.01
CA ILE A 187 5.79 -1.92 32.18
C ILE A 187 6.98 -0.96 32.10
N LEU A 188 6.71 0.31 32.29
CA LEU A 188 7.71 1.37 32.23
C LEU A 188 7.96 1.93 33.64
N ILE A 189 9.21 1.93 34.05
CA ILE A 189 9.63 2.53 35.33
C ILE A 189 10.28 3.88 35.03
N PHE A 190 9.63 4.93 35.49
CA PHE A 190 10.10 6.31 35.33
C PHE A 190 10.67 6.88 36.61
N LYS A 191 11.62 7.80 36.45
CA LYS A 191 12.16 8.65 37.52
C LYS A 191 12.15 10.10 37.07
N HIS A 192 11.79 11.01 37.98
CA HIS A 192 11.85 12.44 37.75
C HIS A 192 13.08 13.06 38.43
N THR A 193 13.61 14.14 37.87
CA THR A 193 14.80 14.83 38.43
C THR A 193 14.49 15.50 39.76
N ASP A 194 13.30 16.09 39.86
CA ASP A 194 12.81 16.79 41.05
C ASP A 194 12.09 15.84 42.03
N ALA A 195 12.15 14.53 41.78
CA ALA A 195 11.63 13.48 42.65
C ALA A 195 12.55 12.25 42.60
N PRO A 196 13.83 12.38 43.03
CA PRO A 196 14.83 11.35 42.79
C PRO A 196 14.56 10.04 43.55
N ASP A 197 13.84 10.12 44.66
CA ASP A 197 13.53 8.98 45.53
C ASP A 197 12.17 8.32 45.21
N THR A 198 11.49 8.82 44.17
CA THR A 198 10.18 8.31 43.75
C THR A 198 10.29 7.63 42.40
N LEU A 199 9.75 6.42 42.31
CA LEU A 199 9.63 5.66 41.06
C LEU A 199 8.17 5.61 40.64
N PHE A 200 7.93 5.78 39.35
CA PHE A 200 6.59 5.79 38.76
C PHE A 200 6.46 4.56 37.85
N TYR A 201 5.51 3.70 38.18
CA TYR A 201 5.26 2.45 37.48
C TYR A 201 4.07 2.62 36.55
N ILE A 202 4.31 2.52 35.25
CA ILE A 202 3.26 2.68 34.24
C ILE A 202 3.05 1.35 33.54
N SER A 203 1.87 0.76 33.73
CA SER A 203 1.44 -0.44 33.02
C SER A 203 1.40 -0.22 31.51
N PRO A 204 1.41 -1.29 30.69
CA PRO A 204 1.38 -1.19 29.24
C PRO A 204 0.28 -0.25 28.73
N GLN A 205 0.62 0.59 27.75
CA GLN A 205 -0.28 1.64 27.24
C GLN A 205 -0.49 1.51 25.73
N VAL A 206 -1.66 1.95 25.27
CA VAL A 206 -1.99 1.91 23.84
C VAL A 206 -1.30 3.02 23.02
N SER A 207 -0.76 4.05 23.68
CA SER A 207 -0.08 5.15 23.00
C SER A 207 0.90 5.90 23.90
N ALA A 208 1.86 6.60 23.29
CA ALA A 208 2.78 7.49 24.00
C ALA A 208 2.05 8.62 24.77
N TYR A 209 0.92 9.09 24.25
CA TYR A 209 0.09 10.09 24.93
C TYR A 209 -0.56 9.50 26.18
N ALA A 210 -1.09 8.27 26.09
CA ALA A 210 -1.66 7.55 27.24
C ALA A 210 -0.62 7.30 28.35
N VAL A 211 0.66 7.08 28.02
CA VAL A 211 1.74 7.02 29.03
C VAL A 211 1.86 8.35 29.79
N ALA A 212 1.75 9.48 29.10
CA ALA A 212 1.81 10.79 29.76
C ALA A 212 0.58 11.06 30.63
N GLU A 213 -0.60 10.62 30.19
CA GLU A 213 -1.82 10.69 31.01
C GLU A 213 -1.68 9.85 32.28
N ALA A 214 -1.21 8.60 32.15
CA ALA A 214 -0.98 7.73 33.30
C ALA A 214 0.06 8.31 34.28
N LEU A 215 1.16 8.88 33.79
CA LEU A 215 2.14 9.57 34.65
C LEU A 215 1.54 10.76 35.38
N ASN A 216 0.72 11.56 34.71
CA ASN A 216 0.04 12.68 35.36
C ASN A 216 -0.93 12.20 36.44
N SER A 217 -1.69 11.12 36.20
CA SER A 217 -2.57 10.51 37.21
C SER A 217 -1.78 10.02 38.44
N GLU A 218 -0.61 9.41 38.23
CA GLU A 218 0.28 9.01 39.34
C GLU A 218 0.87 10.23 40.07
N CYS A 219 1.21 11.30 39.35
CA CYS A 219 1.64 12.54 39.99
C CYS A 219 0.52 13.15 40.84
N GLU A 220 -0.72 13.15 40.36
CA GLU A 220 -1.88 13.63 41.11
C GLU A 220 -2.14 12.79 42.37
N SER A 221 -2.07 11.46 42.28
CA SER A 221 -2.26 10.56 43.43
C SER A 221 -1.21 10.79 44.52
N MET A 222 0.01 11.18 44.13
CA MET A 222 1.12 11.51 45.02
C MET A 222 1.18 13.00 45.42
N ASN A 223 0.21 13.81 44.99
CA ASN A 223 0.17 15.26 45.21
C ASN A 223 1.42 16.01 44.68
N ARG A 224 1.92 15.60 43.51
CA ARG A 224 3.11 16.11 42.81
C ARG A 224 2.78 16.85 41.52
N GLN A 225 1.97 17.90 41.65
CA GLN A 225 1.55 18.73 40.51
C GLN A 225 2.72 19.47 39.83
N ASP A 226 3.82 19.66 40.55
CA ASP A 226 5.03 20.37 40.13
C ASP A 226 5.80 19.68 38.99
N ILE A 227 5.61 18.37 38.80
CA ILE A 227 6.32 17.55 37.82
C ILE A 227 5.42 17.00 36.71
N MET A 228 4.15 17.43 36.68
CA MET A 228 3.19 16.99 35.68
C MET A 228 3.58 17.47 34.27
N LEU A 229 3.23 16.64 33.30
CA LEU A 229 3.45 16.90 31.89
C LEU A 229 2.35 17.78 31.28
N ASP A 230 2.74 18.71 30.42
CA ASP A 230 1.82 19.50 29.58
C ASP A 230 1.21 18.61 28.48
N LEU A 231 0.03 18.04 28.76
CA LEU A 231 -0.67 17.13 27.84
C LEU A 231 -1.01 17.78 26.48
N PRO A 232 -1.53 19.02 26.39
CA PRO A 232 -1.71 19.71 25.12
C PRO A 232 -0.45 19.75 24.23
N LYS A 233 0.73 19.94 24.85
CA LYS A 233 2.01 19.94 24.13
C LYS A 233 2.42 18.54 23.67
N ILE A 234 2.20 17.52 24.50
CA ILE A 234 2.53 16.12 24.17
C ILE A 234 1.63 15.56 23.08
N LYS A 235 0.34 15.92 23.07
CA LYS A 235 -0.65 15.44 22.09
C LYS A 235 -0.25 15.73 20.63
N LYS A 236 0.57 16.76 20.41
CA LYS A 236 1.10 17.14 19.09
C LYS A 236 2.33 16.33 18.66
N GLY A 237 2.78 15.36 19.46
CA GLY A 237 4.00 14.59 19.24
C GLY A 237 5.25 15.27 19.83
N GLY A 238 6.43 14.86 19.35
CA GLY A 238 7.67 15.58 19.64
C GLY A 238 8.62 14.88 20.62
N PRO A 239 9.35 15.63 21.48
CA PRO A 239 10.44 15.09 22.28
C PRO A 239 10.04 13.93 23.20
N TRP A 240 8.81 13.95 23.73
CA TRP A 240 8.26 12.86 24.54
C TRP A 240 8.29 11.50 23.81
N TYR A 241 7.89 11.49 22.54
CA TYR A 241 7.92 10.29 21.70
C TYR A 241 9.36 9.85 21.39
N ALA A 242 10.34 10.76 21.48
CA ALA A 242 11.74 10.40 21.33
C ALA A 242 12.31 9.72 22.58
N LEU A 243 11.81 10.07 23.79
CA LEU A 243 12.14 9.36 25.03
C LEU A 243 11.67 7.91 24.97
N LEU A 244 10.39 7.68 24.66
CA LEU A 244 9.79 6.34 24.56
C LEU A 244 10.34 5.47 23.42
N ARG A 245 11.04 6.06 22.46
CA ARG A 245 11.75 5.32 21.38
C ARG A 245 13.21 5.02 21.73
N GLY A 246 13.66 5.38 22.92
CA GLY A 246 15.06 5.28 23.34
C GLY A 246 16.00 6.25 22.61
N LYS A 247 15.48 7.21 21.83
CA LYS A 247 16.31 8.20 21.10
C LYS A 247 16.82 9.32 22.00
N ARG A 248 16.17 9.53 23.14
CA ARG A 248 16.59 10.49 24.16
C ARG A 248 16.54 9.79 25.50
N LYS A 249 17.55 10.06 26.35
CA LYS A 249 17.62 9.47 27.69
C LYS A 249 16.70 10.19 28.69
N LYS A 250 16.47 11.49 28.49
CA LYS A 250 15.73 12.35 29.43
C LYS A 250 14.93 13.42 28.68
N ILE A 251 13.70 13.70 29.14
CA ILE A 251 12.82 14.76 28.63
C ILE A 251 11.97 15.33 29.77
N TYR A 252 11.90 16.66 29.88
CA TYR A 252 11.11 17.36 30.91
C TYR A 252 11.36 16.85 32.33
N GLY A 253 12.62 16.49 32.66
CA GLY A 253 12.97 15.92 33.95
C GLY A 253 12.74 14.41 34.09
N TRP A 254 11.94 13.80 33.20
CA TRP A 254 11.61 12.38 33.18
C TRP A 254 12.65 11.52 32.45
N THR A 255 12.99 10.38 33.03
CA THR A 255 13.89 9.35 32.49
C THR A 255 13.22 7.99 32.66
N ILE A 256 13.32 7.12 31.65
CA ILE A 256 12.96 5.70 31.78
C ILE A 256 14.18 4.99 32.35
N ILE A 257 14.03 4.40 33.53
CA ILE A 257 15.10 3.66 34.20
C ILE A 257 15.09 2.21 33.75
N GLU A 258 13.90 1.64 33.60
CA GLU A 258 13.73 0.23 33.28
C GLU A 258 12.45 0.00 32.45
N ILE A 259 12.51 -1.02 31.59
CA ILE A 259 11.42 -1.46 30.72
C ILE A 259 11.28 -2.96 30.95
N ILE A 260 10.20 -3.37 31.61
CA ILE A 260 9.96 -4.78 31.96
C ILE A 260 8.94 -5.34 30.98
N ALA A 261 9.30 -6.41 30.26
CA ALA A 261 8.37 -7.07 29.35
C ALA A 261 7.27 -7.78 30.14
N ASP A 262 6.02 -7.66 29.69
CA ASP A 262 4.83 -8.25 30.33
C ASP A 262 4.86 -9.80 30.41
N LEU A 263 5.88 -10.43 29.82
CA LEU A 263 6.12 -11.88 29.90
C LEU A 263 6.88 -12.32 31.16
N ASP A 264 7.52 -11.41 31.90
CA ASP A 264 8.37 -11.74 33.05
C ASP A 264 7.65 -11.63 34.41
N ILE A 265 6.33 -11.45 34.43
CA ILE A 265 5.52 -11.25 35.66
C ILE A 265 4.64 -12.49 35.97
N LEU A 266 4.75 -13.55 35.16
CA LEU A 266 4.02 -14.82 35.35
C LEU A 266 4.93 -16.04 35.57
N ASP A 267 6.18 -15.83 35.99
CA ASP A 267 7.06 -16.88 36.54
C ASP A 267 7.38 -16.62 38.03
#